data_AF-A0A704WNP4-F1
#
_entry.id   AF-A0A704WNP4-F1
#
_cell.length_a   1.000
_cell.length_b   1.000
_cell.length_c   1.000
_cell.angle_alpha   90.00
_cell.angle_beta   90.00
_cell.angle_gamma   90.00
#
_symmetry.space_group_name_H-M   'P 1'
#
loop_
_entity.id
_entity.type
_entity.pdbx_description
1 polymer ?
#
loop_
_entity_poly.entity_id
_entity_poly.type
_entity_poly.pdbx_seq_one_letter_code
_entity_poly.pdbx_strand_id
1 'polypeptide(L)'
;MNNLMVIDGIEVRRDAYGRYSLNDLHRAAVASGANARTKEPGKFLSSQQTVELVHELTNTQNLGVDPVSVIHGGNERGTYVCKELVYAYAMWISPSFHLKVIRT
;
A
#
# COMPACT_ATOMS: atom_id res chain seq x y z
N MET A 1 12.74 -6.19 16.38
CA MET A 1 12.42 -7.14 15.29
C MET A 1 11.62 -6.37 14.26
N ASN A 2 12.17 -6.15 13.06
CA ASN A 2 11.39 -5.55 11.96
C ASN A 2 10.47 -6.63 11.41
N ASN A 3 9.16 -6.51 11.66
CA ASN A 3 8.18 -7.39 11.01
C ASN A 3 8.20 -7.11 9.50
N LEU A 4 8.80 -8.03 8.75
CA LEU A 4 8.77 -8.03 7.29
C LEU A 4 7.38 -8.45 6.81
N MET A 5 6.85 -7.72 5.84
CA MET A 5 5.63 -8.10 5.13
C MET A 5 6.02 -8.74 3.80
N VAL A 6 5.69 -10.02 3.63
CA VAL A 6 6.02 -10.79 2.42
C VAL A 6 4.76 -11.41 1.85
N ILE A 7 4.41 -11.07 0.61
CA ILE A 7 3.22 -11.56 -0.08
C ILE A 7 3.66 -12.35 -1.31
N ASP A 8 3.36 -13.65 -1.33
CA ASP A 8 3.74 -14.57 -2.42
C ASP A 8 5.24 -14.49 -2.79
N GLY A 9 6.10 -14.46 -1.76
CA GLY A 9 7.56 -14.39 -1.92
C GLY A 9 8.10 -13.01 -2.28
N ILE A 10 7.23 -12.00 -2.42
CA ILE A 10 7.63 -10.62 -2.70
C ILE A 10 7.62 -9.83 -1.40
N GLU A 11 8.78 -9.30 -1.02
CA GLU A 11 8.92 -8.37 0.08
C GLU A 11 8.26 -7.03 -0.27
N VAL A 12 7.45 -6.53 0.66
CA VAL A 12 6.87 -5.19 0.63
C VAL A 12 7.76 -4.27 1.46
N ARG A 13 8.52 -3.39 0.79
CA ARG A 13 9.46 -2.49 1.46
C ARG A 13 8.73 -1.55 2.41
N ARG A 14 9.44 -1.18 3.48
CA ARG A 14 8.99 -0.22 4.48
C ARG A 14 9.98 0.93 4.57
N ASP A 15 9.48 2.17 4.55
CA ASP A 15 10.34 3.34 4.72
C ASP A 15 10.68 3.59 6.21
N ALA A 16 11.54 4.59 6.47
CA ALA A 16 11.98 4.95 7.81
C ALA A 16 10.84 5.41 8.75
N TYR A 17 9.69 5.80 8.19
CA TYR A 17 8.51 6.23 8.95
C TYR A 17 7.49 5.10 9.14
N GLY A 18 7.82 3.91 8.67
CA GLY A 18 7.00 2.74 8.86
C GLY A 18 5.89 2.57 7.83
N ARG A 19 5.95 3.28 6.69
CA ARG A 19 4.99 3.18 5.57
C ARG A 19 5.43 2.10 4.59
N TYR A 20 4.48 1.41 3.97
CA TYR A 20 4.69 0.28 3.08
C TYR A 20 4.58 0.68 1.60
N SER A 21 5.42 0.10 0.75
CA SER A 21 5.42 0.37 -0.69
C SER A 21 4.19 -0.23 -1.39
N LEU A 22 3.27 0.63 -1.88
CA LEU A 22 2.17 0.19 -2.74
C LEU A 22 2.67 -0.37 -4.07
N ASN A 23 3.83 0.07 -4.55
CA ASN A 23 4.43 -0.46 -5.78
C ASN A 23 4.84 -1.93 -5.63
N ASP A 24 5.42 -2.30 -4.49
CA ASP A 24 5.79 -3.69 -4.21
C ASP A 24 4.55 -4.54 -3.96
N LEU A 25 3.55 -4.01 -3.24
CA LEU A 25 2.27 -4.69 -3.03
C LEU A 25 1.51 -4.90 -4.34
N HIS A 26 1.52 -3.91 -5.25
CA HIS A 26 0.98 -4.04 -6.60
C HIS A 26 1.70 -5.14 -7.38
N ARG A 27 3.04 -5.19 -7.31
CA ARG A 27 3.84 -6.26 -7.93
C ARG A 27 3.47 -7.63 -7.39
N ALA A 28 3.26 -7.76 -6.08
CA ALA A 28 2.79 -9.00 -5.45
C ALA A 28 1.40 -9.40 -5.95
N ALA A 29 0.46 -8.45 -6.03
CA ALA A 29 -0.87 -8.71 -6.58
C ALA A 29 -0.82 -9.19 -8.04
N VAL A 30 0.04 -8.60 -8.87
CA VAL A 30 0.23 -9.02 -10.27
C VAL A 30 0.84 -10.41 -10.36
N ALA A 31 1.91 -10.68 -9.59
CA ALA A 31 2.57 -11.98 -9.57
C ALA A 31 1.64 -13.10 -9.10
N SER A 32 0.75 -12.81 -8.16
CA SER A 32 -0.25 -13.75 -7.64
C SER A 32 -1.45 -13.99 -8.57
N GLY A 33 -1.55 -13.25 -9.67
CA GLY A 33 -2.73 -13.26 -10.55
C GLY A 33 -3.95 -12.50 -10.01
N ALA A 34 -3.86 -11.89 -8.83
CA ALA A 34 -4.94 -11.09 -8.24
C ALA A 34 -5.21 -9.78 -8.99
N ASN A 35 -4.27 -9.30 -9.81
CA ASN A 35 -4.41 -8.07 -10.57
C ASN A 35 -3.80 -8.22 -11.97
N ALA A 36 -4.61 -8.09 -13.02
CA ALA A 36 -4.14 -8.07 -14.42
C ALA A 36 -3.50 -6.73 -14.82
N ARG A 37 -2.82 -6.06 -13.89
CA ARG A 37 -2.24 -4.71 -14.02
C ARG A 37 -3.25 -3.60 -14.33
N THR A 38 -4.50 -3.73 -13.90
CA THR A 38 -5.56 -2.72 -14.14
C THR A 38 -5.84 -1.84 -12.92
N LYS A 39 -5.29 -2.23 -11.76
CA LYS A 39 -5.46 -1.58 -10.45
C LYS A 39 -4.16 -0.94 -9.98
N GLU A 40 -3.59 0.00 -10.72
CA GLU A 40 -2.31 0.65 -10.39
C GLU A 40 -2.44 1.60 -9.18
N PRO A 41 -1.39 1.79 -8.36
CA PRO A 41 -1.44 2.64 -7.16
C PRO A 41 -1.91 4.08 -7.44
N GLY A 42 -1.53 4.66 -8.58
CA GLY A 42 -1.99 6.00 -8.97
C GLY A 42 -3.50 6.09 -9.15
N LYS A 43 -4.15 5.06 -9.73
CA LYS A 43 -5.62 5.02 -9.90
C LYS A 43 -6.33 4.85 -8.57
N PHE A 44 -5.75 4.08 -7.66
CA PHE A 44 -6.26 3.94 -6.30
C PHE A 44 -6.24 5.28 -5.57
N LEU A 45 -5.08 5.96 -5.54
CA LEU A 45 -4.93 7.25 -4.88
C LEU A 45 -5.78 8.37 -5.47
N SER A 46 -6.12 8.31 -6.76
CA SER A 46 -7.01 9.28 -7.39
C SER A 46 -8.50 9.00 -7.17
N SER A 47 -8.87 7.85 -6.58
CA SER A 47 -10.27 7.53 -6.35
C SER A 47 -10.85 8.36 -5.20
N GLN A 48 -12.07 8.86 -5.36
CA GLN A 48 -12.74 9.71 -4.36
C GLN A 48 -12.73 9.08 -2.95
N GLN A 49 -13.08 7.80 -2.87
CA GLN A 49 -13.08 7.06 -1.60
C GLN A 49 -11.70 7.03 -0.93
N THR A 50 -10.62 6.91 -1.71
CA THR A 50 -9.27 6.87 -1.15
C THR A 50 -8.80 8.27 -0.73
N VAL A 51 -9.17 9.30 -1.48
CA VAL A 51 -8.89 10.71 -1.10
C VAL A 51 -9.56 11.04 0.24
N GLU A 52 -10.83 10.66 0.41
CA GLU A 52 -11.56 10.83 1.68
C GLU A 52 -10.92 10.04 2.83
N LEU A 53 -10.53 8.79 2.57
CA LEU A 53 -9.83 7.97 3.56
C LEU A 53 -8.48 8.58 3.97
N VAL A 54 -7.70 9.09 3.01
CA VAL A 54 -6.43 9.79 3.30
C VAL A 54 -6.68 11.03 4.15
N HIS A 55 -7.72 11.83 3.84
CA HIS A 55 -8.09 13.00 4.63
C HIS A 55 -8.46 12.62 6.07
N GLU A 56 -9.25 11.56 6.25
CA GLU A 56 -9.61 11.06 7.59
C GLU A 56 -8.38 10.59 8.37
N LEU A 57 -7.47 9.85 7.72
CA LEU A 57 -6.23 9.39 8.34
C LEU A 57 -5.32 10.55 8.74
N THR A 58 -5.19 11.59 7.90
CA THR A 58 -4.43 12.79 8.22
C THR A 58 -4.97 13.52 9.45
N ASN A 59 -6.31 13.56 9.61
CA ASN A 59 -6.94 14.26 10.74
C ASN A 59 -6.91 13.46 12.05
N THR A 60 -6.83 12.13 11.97
CA THR A 60 -6.92 11.23 13.13
C THR A 60 -5.57 10.65 13.57
N GLN A 61 -4.57 10.59 12.69
CA GLN A 61 -3.23 10.11 13.05
C GLN A 61 -2.44 11.21 13.78
N ASN A 62 -2.40 11.09 15.11
CA ASN A 62 -1.69 12.00 16.02
C ASN A 62 -0.15 11.84 16.02
N LEU A 63 0.45 11.29 14.95
CA LEU A 63 1.86 10.86 14.95
C LEU A 63 2.80 11.74 14.10
N GLY A 64 2.30 12.78 13.44
CA GLY A 64 3.13 13.67 12.61
C GLY A 64 3.77 12.99 11.40
N VAL A 65 3.26 11.82 11.01
CA VAL A 65 3.69 11.06 9.84
C VAL A 65 2.56 11.07 8.82
N ASP A 66 2.82 11.61 7.63
CA ASP A 66 1.82 11.61 6.56
C ASP A 66 1.44 10.19 6.14
N PRO A 67 0.14 9.88 5.99
CA PRO A 67 -0.33 8.53 5.62
C PRO A 67 0.09 8.11 4.21
N VAL A 68 0.51 9.04 3.36
CA VAL A 68 1.01 8.81 2.00
C VAL A 68 2.31 9.60 1.80
N SER A 69 3.31 8.97 1.20
CA SER A 69 4.53 9.63 0.72
C SER A 69 4.94 9.11 -0.64
N VAL A 70 5.39 10.01 -1.50
CA VAL A 70 5.84 9.67 -2.85
C VAL A 70 7.31 10.01 -2.98
N ILE A 71 8.13 8.97 -3.20
CA ILE A 71 9.56 9.11 -3.45
C ILE A 71 9.79 9.10 -4.96
N HIS A 72 10.36 10.19 -5.46
CA HIS A 72 10.68 10.36 -6.88
C HIS A 72 12.16 10.03 -7.13
N GLY A 73 12.44 9.14 -8.07
CA GLY A 73 13.81 8.75 -8.45
C GLY A 73 14.53 7.85 -7.44
N GLY A 74 15.69 7.33 -7.84
CA GLY A 74 16.49 6.42 -7.02
C GLY A 74 15.90 5.00 -6.84
N ASN A 75 16.56 4.19 -6.01
CA ASN A 75 16.18 2.80 -5.75
C ASN A 75 14.91 2.67 -4.91
N GLU A 76 14.68 3.65 -4.03
CA GLU A 76 13.53 3.68 -3.12
C GLU A 76 12.28 4.32 -3.76
N ARG A 77 12.31 4.62 -5.06
CA ARG A 77 11.16 5.23 -5.75
C ARG A 77 9.87 4.44 -5.55
N GLY A 78 8.77 5.17 -5.35
CA GLY A 78 7.44 4.58 -5.22
C GLY A 78 6.52 5.39 -4.31
N THR A 79 5.29 4.89 -4.21
CA THR A 79 4.26 5.38 -3.29
C THR A 79 4.28 4.53 -2.03
N TYR A 80 4.51 5.16 -0.88
CA TYR A 80 4.53 4.53 0.43
C TYR A 80 3.33 4.99 1.24
N VAL A 81 2.66 4.06 1.91
CA VAL A 81 1.44 4.36 2.66
C VAL A 81 1.38 3.71 4.03
N CYS A 82 0.60 4.27 4.95
CA CYS A 82 0.32 3.65 6.24
C CYS A 82 -0.42 2.31 6.08
N LYS A 83 -0.47 1.52 7.15
CA LYS A 83 -0.97 0.13 7.11
C LYS A 83 -2.45 0.05 6.75
N GLU A 84 -3.24 1.03 7.13
CA GLU A 84 -4.66 1.15 6.81
C GLU A 84 -4.88 1.25 5.29
N LEU A 85 -4.03 2.03 4.60
CA LEU A 85 -4.07 2.17 3.14
C LEU A 85 -3.55 0.94 2.41
N VAL A 86 -2.63 0.16 3.01
CA VAL A 86 -2.25 -1.17 2.50
C VAL A 86 -3.48 -2.07 2.44
N TYR A 87 -4.27 -2.12 3.51
CA TYR A 87 -5.47 -2.93 3.57
C TYR A 87 -6.56 -2.45 2.61
N ALA A 88 -6.80 -1.14 2.55
CA ALA A 88 -7.76 -0.56 1.61
C ALA A 88 -7.37 -0.84 0.15
N TYR A 89 -6.09 -0.71 -0.20
CA TYR A 89 -5.61 -1.03 -1.55
C TYR A 89 -5.79 -2.52 -1.87
N ALA A 90 -5.44 -3.41 -0.94
CA ALA A 90 -5.63 -4.84 -1.13
C ALA A 90 -7.11 -5.23 -1.30
N MET A 91 -8.01 -4.59 -0.55
CA MET A 91 -9.47 -4.71 -0.70
C MET A 91 -9.94 -4.27 -2.09
N TRP A 92 -9.42 -3.13 -2.56
CA TRP A 92 -9.78 -2.57 -3.86
C TRP A 92 -9.28 -3.41 -5.06
N ILE A 93 -8.22 -4.20 -4.86
CA ILE A 93 -7.73 -5.18 -5.82
C ILE A 93 -8.69 -6.38 -5.91
N SER A 94 -8.88 -7.12 -4.81
CA SER A 94 -9.85 -8.21 -4.74
C SER A 94 -10.04 -8.72 -3.30
N PRO A 95 -11.19 -9.32 -2.96
CA PRO A 95 -11.42 -9.91 -1.64
C PRO A 95 -10.40 -11.00 -1.26
N SER A 96 -10.03 -11.87 -2.21
CA SER A 96 -9.05 -12.93 -1.96
C SER A 96 -7.66 -12.39 -1.64
N PHE A 97 -7.23 -11.35 -2.37
CA PHE A 97 -5.94 -10.70 -2.11
C PHE A 97 -5.96 -9.93 -0.79
N HIS A 98 -7.07 -9.27 -0.46
CA HIS A 98 -7.26 -8.61 0.82
C HIS A 98 -7.10 -9.56 2.01
N LEU A 99 -7.75 -10.73 1.97
CA LEU A 99 -7.62 -11.73 3.02
C LEU A 99 -6.18 -12.26 3.15
N LYS A 100 -5.47 -12.42 2.04
CA LYS A 100 -4.06 -12.81 2.04
C LYS A 100 -3.22 -11.76 2.78
N VAL A 101 -3.42 -10.48 2.44
CA VAL A 101 -2.70 -9.36 3.03
C VAL A 101 -2.99 -9.20 4.53
N ILE A 102 -4.23 -9.40 4.98
CA ILE A 102 -4.60 -9.32 6.41
C ILE A 102 -3.89 -10.40 7.26
N ARG A 103 -3.63 -11.58 6.66
CA ARG A 103 -3.10 -12.76 7.36
C ARG A 103 -1.56 -12.84 7.34
N THR A 104 -0.89 -11.80 6.85
CA THR A 104 0.58 -11.69 6.77
C THR A 104 1.11 -10.81 7.90
#